data_AF-V4TP57-F1
#
_entry.id   AF-V4TP57-F1
#
_cell.length_a   1.000
_cell.length_b   1.000
_cell.length_c   1.000
_cell.angle_alpha   90.00
_cell.angle_beta   90.00
_cell.angle_gamma   90.00
#
_symmetry.space_group_name_H-M   'P 1'
#
loop_
_entity.id
_entity.type
_entity.pdbx_description
1 polymer ?
#
loop_
_entity_poly.entity_id
_entity_poly.type
_entity_poly.pdbx_seq_one_letter_code
_entity_poly.pdbx_strand_id
1 'polypeptide(L)'
;MNMQHKIDPITLEVVRNKLDGIANEMESTLLRSSFSPIVREGLDASASLFTLEGESLAQAVAIPIHLATMIPVVRRISSEFPPSTMEEGDIYLMNDPYLGGTHLPDIALVMPIFADGRPIAFAATMTHHQDVGGMAPGSIPTNATEIYQEGLRLPPLKFRSGPERFDETVIKILRLNSRIPDTFMGDIHAQVSACTVGAQRVAELARAHGGNMMQALFAELLDRSEQMTREALRKIPEGTYTYVDYNDNDGIDLDRRIRIEVAVTIRDGKFICDFTGTNPQVRGPFNVVPSGTQAAAYYALRTITGAHIPTNGGCFRPVELNLPEGSILNPVEPAPVNSRTATIKRATGAILGSLRGILPEIVGADAAGEMLALMFGGTDRNGRRYVVGELIAGGSGAGPESDGVDVIETDATNCMNLPVESFERDAPIRINSTRLRRDSGGAGRQRGGLGIEREYEVLAGEVVFTHRGERHFCPPSGADGGESGMTARSVIYRAGGEEEVVPSKLVTRLFPGDRVLILTAGGGGFGPAADRDRDLLRTDIANGKVSREQAKEIYHLADD
;
A
#
# COMPACT_ATOMS: atom_id res chain seq x y z
N MET A 1 -18.56 -0.44 46.32
CA MET A 1 -18.31 0.93 45.83
C MET A 1 -17.96 0.83 44.36
N ASN A 2 -18.95 0.87 43.46
CA ASN A 2 -18.75 0.96 42.01
C ASN A 2 -19.13 2.38 41.60
N MET A 3 -18.15 3.28 41.51
CA MET A 3 -18.31 4.50 40.74
C MET A 3 -17.62 4.29 39.40
N GLN A 4 -18.31 3.65 38.46
CA GLN A 4 -18.05 3.89 37.04
C GLN A 4 -18.37 5.37 36.81
N HIS A 5 -17.34 6.22 36.85
CA HIS A 5 -17.45 7.55 36.26
C HIS A 5 -17.74 7.33 34.78
N LYS A 6 -19.01 7.46 34.40
CA LYS A 6 -19.45 7.39 33.02
C LYS A 6 -18.67 8.45 32.25
N ILE A 7 -17.83 8.02 31.32
CA ILE A 7 -17.07 8.92 30.45
C ILE A 7 -18.07 9.84 29.75
N ASP A 8 -17.82 11.14 29.83
CA ASP A 8 -18.65 12.14 29.16
C ASP A 8 -18.53 11.97 27.64
N PRO A 9 -19.65 11.74 26.92
CA PRO A 9 -19.61 11.48 25.49
C PRO A 9 -19.07 12.66 24.67
N ILE A 10 -19.21 13.90 25.17
CA ILE A 10 -18.64 15.09 24.51
C ILE A 10 -17.11 15.03 24.60
N THR A 11 -16.58 14.77 25.79
CA THR A 11 -15.14 14.58 26.01
C THR A 11 -14.57 13.46 25.14
N LEU A 12 -15.28 12.33 25.03
CA LEU A 12 -14.87 11.20 24.19
C LEU A 12 -14.72 11.60 22.72
N GLU A 13 -15.71 12.31 22.15
CA GLU A 13 -15.64 12.77 20.75
C GLU A 13 -14.57 13.85 20.54
N VAL A 14 -14.37 14.75 21.51
CA VAL A 14 -13.30 15.77 21.43
C VAL A 14 -11.93 15.10 21.42
N VAL A 15 -11.72 14.10 22.27
CA VAL A 15 -10.45 13.35 22.32
C VAL A 15 -10.24 12.53 21.06
N ARG A 16 -11.28 11.86 20.54
CA ARG A 16 -11.21 11.16 19.24
C ARG A 16 -10.70 12.09 18.13
N ASN A 17 -11.38 13.22 17.91
CA ASN A 17 -11.00 14.15 16.84
C ASN A 17 -9.62 14.76 17.07
N LYS A 18 -9.20 14.96 18.33
CA LYS A 18 -7.82 15.40 18.64
C LYS A 18 -6.80 14.34 18.27
N LEU A 19 -7.03 13.06 18.59
CA LEU A 19 -6.12 11.98 18.20
C LEU A 19 -5.99 11.87 16.68
N ASP A 20 -7.11 11.94 15.95
CA ASP A 20 -7.12 11.97 14.48
C ASP A 20 -6.32 13.17 13.95
N GLY A 21 -6.52 14.36 14.53
CA GLY A 21 -5.78 15.57 14.19
C GLY A 21 -4.28 15.45 14.45
N ILE A 22 -3.88 14.82 15.56
CA ILE A 22 -2.47 14.58 15.91
C ILE A 22 -1.84 13.61 14.92
N ALA A 23 -2.49 12.49 14.60
CA ALA A 23 -1.98 11.55 13.61
C ALA A 23 -1.76 12.22 12.25
N ASN A 24 -2.71 13.07 11.81
CA ASN A 24 -2.57 13.86 10.58
C ASN A 24 -1.44 14.90 10.67
N GLU A 25 -1.21 15.54 11.83
CA GLU A 25 -0.08 16.46 12.04
C GLU A 25 1.26 15.70 11.91
N MET A 26 1.36 14.52 12.52
CA MET A 26 2.54 13.65 12.42
C MET A 26 2.82 13.28 10.95
N GLU A 27 1.80 12.84 10.21
CA GLU A 27 1.91 12.49 8.80
C GLU A 27 2.39 13.68 7.96
N SER A 28 1.78 14.85 8.19
CA SER A 28 2.16 16.07 7.47
C SER A 28 3.59 16.50 7.76
N THR A 29 4.07 16.32 9.00
CA THR A 29 5.47 16.53 9.37
C THR A 29 6.38 15.55 8.64
N LEU A 30 6.02 14.26 8.61
CA LEU A 30 6.79 13.22 7.93
C LEU A 30 6.98 13.56 6.45
N LEU A 31 5.88 13.70 5.71
CA LEU A 31 5.89 13.93 4.26
C LEU A 31 6.66 15.21 3.87
N ARG A 32 6.54 16.29 4.64
CA ARG A 32 7.19 17.57 4.33
C ARG A 32 8.66 17.63 4.71
N SER A 33 9.12 16.76 5.62
CA SER A 33 10.52 16.72 6.07
C SER A 33 11.33 15.59 5.43
N SER A 34 10.68 14.64 4.76
CA SER A 34 11.32 13.58 4.00
C SER A 34 12.12 14.09 2.80
N PHE A 35 13.18 13.35 2.50
CA PHE A 35 14.17 13.67 1.47
C PHE A 35 13.90 12.90 0.19
N SER A 36 13.42 11.66 0.29
CA SER A 36 13.13 10.84 -0.88
C SER A 36 11.86 11.28 -1.60
N PRO A 37 11.85 11.30 -2.94
CA PRO A 37 10.63 11.56 -3.70
C PRO A 37 9.53 10.53 -3.46
N ILE A 38 9.86 9.26 -3.15
CA ILE A 38 8.86 8.22 -2.88
C ILE A 38 7.96 8.58 -1.68
N VAL A 39 8.51 9.28 -0.69
CA VAL A 39 7.75 9.75 0.47
C VAL A 39 7.16 11.13 0.20
N ARG A 40 7.99 12.10 -0.18
CA ARG A 40 7.57 13.50 -0.33
C ARG A 40 6.51 13.69 -1.41
N GLU A 41 6.66 12.99 -2.53
CA GLU A 41 5.80 13.13 -3.71
C GLU A 41 4.88 11.92 -3.86
N GLY A 42 5.40 10.71 -3.65
CA GLY A 42 4.64 9.46 -3.75
C GLY A 42 3.72 9.15 -2.56
N LEU A 43 3.93 9.79 -1.41
CA LEU A 43 3.17 9.61 -0.16
C LEU A 43 3.23 8.20 0.42
N ASP A 44 4.31 7.45 0.17
CA ASP A 44 4.49 6.07 0.68
C ASP A 44 5.07 6.06 2.12
N ALA A 45 4.28 6.58 3.05
CA ALA A 45 4.57 6.60 4.47
C ALA A 45 3.28 6.60 5.29
N SER A 46 3.38 6.34 6.59
CA SER A 46 2.26 6.45 7.52
C SER A 46 2.70 6.78 8.94
N ALA A 47 1.89 7.60 9.61
CA ALA A 47 1.99 7.92 11.03
C ALA A 47 0.76 7.44 11.79
N SER A 48 0.97 6.93 13.01
CA SER A 48 -0.10 6.36 13.84
C SER A 48 0.21 6.43 15.33
N LEU A 49 -0.85 6.44 16.13
CA LEU A 49 -0.82 6.41 17.59
C LEU A 49 -1.32 5.06 18.07
N PHE A 50 -0.74 4.51 19.15
CA PHE A 50 -1.10 3.20 19.69
C PHE A 50 -1.25 3.23 21.21
N THR A 51 -2.05 2.31 21.74
CA THR A 51 -2.04 1.97 23.17
C THR A 51 -0.74 1.26 23.55
N LEU A 52 -0.50 1.06 24.85
CA LEU A 52 0.66 0.31 25.34
C LEU A 52 0.61 -1.18 24.97
N GLU A 53 -0.59 -1.71 24.71
CA GLU A 53 -0.86 -3.06 24.23
C GLU A 53 -0.68 -3.20 22.70
N GLY A 54 -0.35 -2.09 22.03
CA GLY A 54 -0.14 -2.04 20.58
C GLY A 54 -1.43 -2.10 19.77
N GLU A 55 -2.56 -1.63 20.31
CA GLU A 55 -3.78 -1.39 19.53
C GLU A 55 -3.75 0.03 18.92
N SER A 56 -4.06 0.16 17.62
CA SER A 56 -4.09 1.47 16.95
C SER A 56 -5.19 2.36 17.54
N LEU A 57 -4.86 3.59 17.91
CA LEU A 57 -5.78 4.59 18.44
C LEU A 57 -6.30 5.52 17.36
N ALA A 58 -5.38 5.99 16.51
CA ALA A 58 -5.65 6.85 15.38
C ALA A 58 -4.51 6.66 14.37
N GLN A 59 -4.87 6.74 13.10
CA GLN A 59 -3.94 6.63 11.98
C GLN A 59 -4.27 7.73 10.99
N ALA A 60 -3.23 8.39 10.47
CA ALA A 60 -3.41 9.36 9.40
C ALA A 60 -3.99 8.65 8.16
N VAL A 61 -4.84 9.34 7.41
CA VAL A 61 -5.37 8.81 6.14
C VAL A 61 -4.27 8.89 5.08
N ALA A 62 -3.36 7.91 5.15
CA ALA A 62 -2.24 7.71 4.24
C ALA A 62 -2.46 6.39 3.47
N ILE A 63 -1.43 5.57 3.27
CA ILE A 63 -1.52 4.34 2.48
C ILE A 63 -2.24 3.19 3.24
N PRO A 64 -3.33 2.61 2.69
CA PRO A 64 -4.10 1.58 3.39
C PRO A 64 -3.33 0.30 3.70
N ILE A 65 -2.27 0.01 2.95
CA ILE A 65 -1.39 -1.14 3.20
C ILE A 65 -0.76 -1.09 4.60
N HIS A 66 -0.66 0.10 5.21
CA HIS A 66 -0.14 0.29 6.56
C HIS A 66 -1.19 0.14 7.67
N LEU A 67 -2.49 0.03 7.35
CA LEU A 67 -3.59 -0.08 8.33
C LEU A 67 -3.38 -1.18 9.37
N ALA A 68 -2.81 -2.30 8.96
CA ALA A 68 -2.55 -3.44 9.83
C ALA A 68 -1.08 -3.62 10.18
N THR A 69 -0.16 -3.09 9.39
CA THR A 69 1.23 -3.57 9.41
C THR A 69 2.08 -2.94 10.51
N MET A 70 1.69 -1.77 11.01
CA MET A 70 2.36 -1.16 12.16
C MET A 70 1.95 -1.82 13.50
N ILE A 71 0.79 -2.48 13.56
CA ILE A 71 0.30 -3.19 14.77
C ILE A 71 1.30 -4.27 15.24
N PRO A 72 1.71 -5.25 14.42
CA PRO A 72 2.67 -6.27 14.83
C PRO A 72 4.05 -5.70 15.15
N VAL A 73 4.50 -4.66 14.45
CA VAL A 73 5.75 -3.95 14.76
C VAL A 73 5.73 -3.37 16.18
N VAL A 74 4.69 -2.59 16.52
CA VAL A 74 4.58 -1.96 17.84
C VAL A 74 4.54 -3.03 18.92
N ARG A 75 3.76 -4.10 18.72
CA ARG A 75 3.69 -5.25 19.64
C ARG A 75 5.05 -5.95 19.80
N ARG A 76 5.80 -6.13 18.72
CA ARG A 76 7.13 -6.74 18.77
C ARG A 76 8.10 -5.87 19.56
N ILE A 77 8.16 -4.58 19.27
CA ILE A 77 9.03 -3.63 19.97
C ILE A 77 8.66 -3.56 21.46
N SER A 78 7.37 -3.46 21.80
CA SER A 78 6.93 -3.40 23.21
C SER A 78 7.15 -4.71 23.97
N SER A 79 7.19 -5.85 23.27
CA SER A 79 7.52 -7.14 23.88
C SER A 79 9.02 -7.28 24.13
N GLU A 80 9.87 -6.81 23.22
CA GLU A 80 11.34 -6.85 23.35
C GLU A 80 11.83 -5.82 24.38
N PHE A 81 11.22 -4.63 24.36
CA PHE A 81 11.51 -3.51 25.25
C PHE A 81 10.22 -3.17 26.02
N PRO A 82 9.98 -3.79 27.18
CA PRO A 82 8.75 -3.55 27.94
C PRO A 82 8.54 -2.06 28.24
N PRO A 83 7.32 -1.50 28.10
CA PRO A 83 7.06 -0.08 28.32
C PRO A 83 7.61 0.45 29.65
N SER A 84 7.57 -0.37 30.72
CA SER A 84 8.09 -0.02 32.05
C SER A 84 9.61 0.18 32.12
N THR A 85 10.36 -0.22 31.09
CA THR A 85 11.82 -0.09 30.98
C THR A 85 12.24 1.02 30.03
N MET A 86 11.28 1.63 29.32
CA MET A 86 11.55 2.70 28.39
C MET A 86 11.70 4.03 29.11
N GLU A 87 12.42 4.97 28.50
CA GLU A 87 12.59 6.34 28.99
C GLU A 87 11.99 7.35 28.01
N GLU A 88 11.61 8.52 28.52
CA GLU A 88 11.07 9.59 27.67
C GLU A 88 12.12 10.04 26.63
N GLY A 89 11.70 10.08 25.37
CA GLY A 89 12.55 10.43 24.23
C GLY A 89 13.26 9.24 23.57
N ASP A 90 13.21 8.05 24.15
CA ASP A 90 13.69 6.81 23.50
C ASP A 90 13.06 6.62 22.11
N ILE A 91 13.82 6.01 21.20
CA ILE A 91 13.33 5.62 19.87
C ILE A 91 13.80 4.21 19.57
N TYR A 92 12.87 3.40 19.06
CA TYR A 92 13.12 2.04 18.60
C TYR A 92 12.83 1.93 17.11
N LEU A 93 13.53 1.06 16.40
CA LEU A 93 13.30 0.77 14.99
C LEU A 93 13.39 -0.71 14.65
N MET A 94 12.75 -1.10 13.56
CA MET A 94 12.90 -2.42 12.90
C MET A 94 12.29 -2.40 11.49
N ASN A 95 12.64 -3.39 10.67
CA ASN A 95 11.95 -3.67 9.40
C ASN A 95 11.79 -5.17 9.11
N ASP A 96 12.31 -6.06 9.96
CA ASP A 96 12.28 -7.50 9.73
C ASP A 96 10.83 -8.03 9.58
N PRO A 97 10.44 -8.51 8.37
CA PRO A 97 9.09 -8.99 8.10
C PRO A 97 8.68 -10.19 8.95
N TYR A 98 9.64 -11.07 9.24
CA TYR A 98 9.39 -12.28 10.05
C TYR A 98 9.33 -11.98 11.55
N LEU A 99 9.67 -10.75 11.97
CA LEU A 99 9.49 -10.26 13.34
C LEU A 99 8.29 -9.30 13.47
N GLY A 100 7.50 -9.12 12.42
CA GLY A 100 6.31 -8.27 12.43
C GLY A 100 6.36 -7.06 11.50
N GLY A 101 7.46 -6.85 10.77
CA GLY A 101 7.52 -5.88 9.67
C GLY A 101 6.67 -6.29 8.45
N THR A 102 6.99 -5.71 7.31
CA THR A 102 6.24 -5.93 6.05
C THR A 102 7.14 -6.45 4.93
N HIS A 103 8.13 -5.64 4.56
CA HIS A 103 9.25 -5.93 3.68
C HIS A 103 10.41 -5.01 4.07
N LEU A 104 11.61 -5.24 3.55
CA LEU A 104 12.81 -4.53 4.03
C LEU A 104 12.83 -3.02 3.76
N PRO A 105 12.27 -2.48 2.66
CA PRO A 105 12.22 -1.03 2.47
C PRO A 105 11.42 -0.26 3.55
N ASP A 106 10.39 -0.88 4.13
CA ASP A 106 9.59 -0.25 5.18
C ASP A 106 10.29 -0.32 6.54
N ILE A 107 10.86 0.80 6.97
CA ILE A 107 11.44 0.90 8.31
C ILE A 107 10.42 1.60 9.21
N ALA A 108 10.10 0.93 10.31
CA ALA A 108 9.21 1.48 11.31
C ALA A 108 9.99 2.06 12.49
N LEU A 109 9.53 3.20 13.01
CA LEU A 109 10.01 3.82 14.23
C LEU A 109 8.89 3.86 15.27
N VAL A 110 9.24 3.59 16.53
CA VAL A 110 8.31 3.63 17.67
C VAL A 110 8.91 4.47 18.79
N MET A 111 8.13 5.40 19.33
CA MET A 111 8.50 6.29 20.42
C MET A 111 7.44 6.20 21.54
N PRO A 112 7.84 5.90 22.79
CA PRO A 112 6.92 5.93 23.92
C PRO A 112 6.50 7.38 24.23
N ILE A 113 5.22 7.54 24.57
CA ILE A 113 4.62 8.80 24.97
C ILE A 113 4.43 8.78 26.48
N PHE A 114 4.95 9.78 27.17
CA PHE A 114 4.92 9.87 28.63
C PHE A 114 3.89 10.90 29.12
N ALA A 115 3.28 10.59 30.27
CA ALA A 115 2.54 11.54 31.11
C ALA A 115 2.75 11.18 32.57
N ASP A 116 2.95 12.18 33.43
CA ASP A 116 3.17 11.99 34.88
C ASP A 116 4.33 11.00 35.19
N GLY A 117 5.40 11.03 34.38
CA GLY A 117 6.60 10.21 34.56
C GLY A 117 6.44 8.73 34.17
N ARG A 118 5.35 8.35 33.48
CA ARG A 118 5.11 6.98 33.00
C ARG A 118 4.65 6.95 31.54
N PRO A 119 4.90 5.86 30.79
CA PRO A 119 4.35 5.69 29.46
C PRO A 119 2.82 5.55 29.50
N ILE A 120 2.14 6.13 28.51
CA ILE A 120 0.68 6.07 28.35
C ILE A 120 0.23 5.60 26.97
N ALA A 121 1.08 5.73 25.95
CA ALA A 121 0.81 5.41 24.54
C ALA A 121 2.12 5.30 23.75
N PHE A 122 2.02 4.98 22.47
CA PHE A 122 3.13 5.06 21.50
C PHE A 122 2.77 5.97 20.34
N ALA A 123 3.76 6.72 19.85
CA ALA A 123 3.76 7.30 18.52
C ALA A 123 4.62 6.40 17.62
N ALA A 124 4.12 6.09 16.44
CA ALA A 124 4.86 5.29 15.49
C ALA A 124 4.75 5.86 14.08
N THR A 125 5.77 5.60 13.27
CA THR A 125 5.80 5.89 11.85
C THR A 125 6.36 4.72 11.08
N MET A 126 5.96 4.57 9.82
CA MET A 126 6.52 3.64 8.85
C MET A 126 6.76 4.40 7.55
N THR A 127 7.92 4.17 6.94
CA THR A 127 8.30 4.87 5.71
C THR A 127 8.96 3.87 4.78
N HIS A 128 8.53 3.88 3.51
CA HIS A 128 9.23 3.13 2.47
C HIS A 128 10.53 3.87 2.12
N HIS A 129 11.66 3.37 2.59
CA HIS A 129 12.97 3.90 2.25
C HIS A 129 13.32 3.58 0.81
N GLN A 130 13.79 4.57 0.07
CA GLN A 130 13.99 4.41 -1.37
C GLN A 130 15.07 3.38 -1.72
N ASP A 131 16.08 3.18 -0.88
CA ASP A 131 17.08 2.11 -1.05
C ASP A 131 17.64 1.68 0.30
N VAL A 132 17.49 0.38 0.60
CA VAL A 132 18.03 -0.30 1.78
C VAL A 132 19.07 -1.37 1.40
N GLY A 133 19.70 -1.23 0.23
CA GLY A 133 20.67 -2.20 -0.29
C GLY A 133 20.02 -3.35 -1.07
N GLY A 134 20.55 -4.57 -0.95
CA GLY A 134 20.06 -5.75 -1.66
C GLY A 134 20.64 -5.90 -3.08
N MET A 135 20.16 -6.90 -3.82
CA MET A 135 20.72 -7.24 -5.15
C MET A 135 20.37 -6.26 -6.27
N ALA A 136 19.28 -5.49 -6.12
CA ALA A 136 18.82 -4.52 -7.11
C ALA A 136 18.78 -3.10 -6.49
N PRO A 137 19.07 -2.04 -7.26
CA PRO A 137 18.84 -0.67 -6.80
C PRO A 137 17.39 -0.44 -6.42
N GLY A 138 17.22 0.39 -5.39
CA GLY A 138 15.94 0.70 -4.78
C GLY A 138 15.31 -0.44 -4.00
N SER A 139 16.06 -1.52 -3.80
CA SER A 139 15.64 -2.67 -3.00
C SER A 139 14.30 -3.25 -3.44
N ILE A 140 14.01 -3.26 -4.75
CA ILE A 140 12.79 -3.87 -5.29
C ILE A 140 13.02 -5.03 -6.28
N PRO A 141 13.92 -5.99 -5.99
CA PRO A 141 14.20 -7.07 -6.93
C PRO A 141 12.93 -7.86 -7.26
N THR A 142 12.78 -8.25 -8.52
CA THR A 142 11.71 -9.17 -8.95
C THR A 142 12.17 -10.62 -9.08
N ASN A 143 13.47 -10.86 -8.87
CA ASN A 143 14.12 -12.15 -9.02
C ASN A 143 14.92 -12.58 -7.77
N ALA A 144 14.60 -12.01 -6.61
CA ALA A 144 15.14 -12.51 -5.34
C ALA A 144 14.49 -13.84 -4.98
N THR A 145 15.28 -14.79 -4.47
CA THR A 145 14.84 -16.13 -4.06
C THR A 145 14.92 -16.38 -2.55
N GLU A 146 15.49 -15.42 -1.81
CA GLU A 146 15.59 -15.46 -0.35
C GLU A 146 15.62 -14.03 0.20
N ILE A 147 15.12 -13.82 1.42
CA ILE A 147 15.02 -12.47 2.03
C ILE A 147 16.38 -11.75 2.14
N TYR A 148 17.49 -12.48 2.29
CA TYR A 148 18.83 -11.90 2.42
C TYR A 148 19.29 -11.15 1.16
N GLN A 149 18.66 -11.43 0.02
CA GLN A 149 18.92 -10.75 -1.24
C GLN A 149 18.18 -9.40 -1.35
N GLU A 150 17.20 -9.15 -0.48
CA GLU A 150 16.29 -8.00 -0.59
C GLU A 150 16.83 -6.73 0.06
N GLY A 151 17.86 -6.83 0.90
CA GLY A 151 18.51 -5.67 1.53
C GLY A 151 18.75 -5.80 3.02
N LEU A 152 18.90 -4.66 3.68
CA LEU A 152 19.20 -4.56 5.10
C LEU A 152 18.01 -5.02 5.93
N ARG A 153 18.22 -6.06 6.75
CA ARG A 153 17.22 -6.61 7.67
C ARG A 153 17.59 -6.28 9.11
N LEU A 154 16.71 -5.54 9.78
CA LEU A 154 16.89 -4.96 11.10
C LEU A 154 15.94 -5.63 12.09
N PRO A 155 16.46 -6.33 13.11
CA PRO A 155 15.64 -6.75 14.24
C PRO A 155 15.18 -5.52 15.04
N PRO A 156 14.34 -5.69 16.07
CA PRO A 156 14.07 -4.62 17.04
C PRO A 156 15.35 -4.09 17.67
N LEU A 157 15.62 -2.80 17.47
CA LEU A 157 16.80 -2.11 17.99
C LEU A 157 16.40 -0.81 18.67
N LYS A 158 17.11 -0.45 19.74
CA LYS A 158 17.06 0.90 20.31
C LYS A 158 17.94 1.82 19.46
N PHE A 159 17.34 2.82 18.83
CA PHE A 159 18.00 3.77 17.93
C PHE A 159 18.42 5.06 18.64
N ARG A 160 17.64 5.50 19.63
CA ARG A 160 17.95 6.68 20.45
C ARG A 160 17.66 6.39 21.92
N SER A 161 18.58 6.79 22.79
CA SER A 161 18.41 6.78 24.25
C SER A 161 18.13 8.19 24.75
N GLY A 162 16.96 8.41 25.33
CA GLY A 162 16.49 9.73 25.70
C GLY A 162 16.38 10.68 24.49
N PRO A 163 16.29 12.00 24.72
CA PRO A 163 15.99 12.96 23.65
C PRO A 163 17.13 13.19 22.65
N GLU A 164 18.38 12.93 23.02
CA GLU A 164 19.56 13.43 22.27
C GLU A 164 20.55 12.36 21.82
N ARG A 165 20.63 11.20 22.49
CA ARG A 165 21.72 10.24 22.28
C ARG A 165 21.35 9.16 21.28
N PHE A 166 21.69 9.37 20.01
CA PHE A 166 21.54 8.36 18.96
C PHE A 166 22.60 7.24 19.06
N ASP A 167 22.26 6.05 18.57
CA ASP A 167 23.21 4.94 18.45
C ASP A 167 24.06 5.09 17.18
N GLU A 168 25.29 5.57 17.38
CA GLU A 168 26.27 5.77 16.31
C GLU A 168 26.68 4.48 15.59
N THR A 169 26.54 3.31 16.23
CA THR A 169 26.85 2.02 15.61
C THR A 169 25.75 1.67 14.62
N VAL A 170 24.49 1.81 15.04
CA VAL A 170 23.34 1.60 14.15
C VAL A 170 23.39 2.56 12.97
N ILE A 171 23.64 3.85 13.19
CA ILE A 171 23.76 4.85 12.12
C ILE A 171 24.82 4.44 11.08
N LYS A 172 26.00 3.99 11.52
CA LYS A 172 27.07 3.55 10.61
C LYS A 172 26.65 2.35 9.76
N ILE A 173 25.96 1.37 10.35
CA ILE A 173 25.45 0.20 9.64
C ILE A 173 24.40 0.60 8.60
N LEU A 174 23.44 1.45 8.99
CA LEU A 174 22.39 1.95 8.10
C LEU A 174 22.98 2.66 6.89
N ARG A 175 23.88 3.62 7.12
CA ARG A 175 24.53 4.40 6.05
C ARG A 175 25.37 3.53 5.12
N LEU A 176 26.06 2.52 5.64
CA LEU A 176 26.92 1.65 4.82
C LEU A 176 26.12 0.80 3.82
N ASN A 177 24.88 0.45 4.16
CA ASN A 177 24.07 -0.50 3.39
C ASN A 177 23.10 0.16 2.41
N SER A 178 23.08 1.49 2.29
CA SER A 178 22.26 2.21 1.30
C SER A 178 23.12 2.78 0.17
N ARG A 179 22.59 2.76 -1.05
CA ARG A 179 23.20 3.42 -2.22
C ARG A 179 23.09 4.94 -2.16
N ILE A 180 22.16 5.46 -1.36
CA ILE A 180 21.82 6.88 -1.19
C ILE A 180 21.71 7.24 0.31
N PRO A 181 22.82 7.14 1.07
CA PRO A 181 22.80 7.16 2.53
C PRO A 181 22.32 8.48 3.15
N ASP A 182 22.50 9.61 2.46
CA ASP A 182 22.04 10.92 2.95
C ASP A 182 20.51 11.06 2.84
N THR A 183 19.93 10.62 1.71
CA THR A 183 18.48 10.53 1.55
C THR A 183 17.87 9.59 2.57
N PHE A 184 18.45 8.39 2.72
CA PHE A 184 18.03 7.39 3.69
C PHE A 184 18.00 7.96 5.13
N MET A 185 19.08 8.61 5.57
CA MET A 185 19.12 9.19 6.92
C MET A 185 18.19 10.40 7.06
N GLY A 186 18.01 11.18 6.00
CA GLY A 186 17.02 12.27 5.96
C GLY A 186 15.61 11.76 6.26
N ASP A 187 15.20 10.65 5.66
CA ASP A 187 13.90 10.02 5.91
C ASP A 187 13.79 9.46 7.34
N ILE A 188 14.86 8.84 7.88
CA ILE A 188 14.88 8.43 9.30
C ILE A 188 14.68 9.65 10.23
N HIS A 189 15.32 10.78 9.95
CA HIS A 189 15.13 11.99 10.75
C HIS A 189 13.73 12.59 10.61
N ALA A 190 13.11 12.48 9.44
CA ALA A 190 11.71 12.85 9.23
C ALA A 190 10.76 12.00 10.10
N GLN A 191 10.99 10.67 10.15
CA GLN A 191 10.26 9.75 11.03
C GLN A 191 10.42 10.10 12.51
N VAL A 192 11.65 10.39 12.95
CA VAL A 192 11.93 10.86 14.33
C VAL A 192 11.15 12.13 14.65
N SER A 193 11.11 13.09 13.71
CA SER A 193 10.42 14.37 13.88
C SER A 193 8.91 14.19 14.02
N ALA A 194 8.32 13.37 13.16
CA ALA A 194 6.90 13.03 13.21
C ALA A 194 6.51 12.32 14.53
N CYS A 195 7.29 11.32 14.97
CA CYS A 195 7.06 10.68 16.28
C CYS A 195 7.16 11.67 17.44
N THR A 196 8.12 12.60 17.38
CA THR A 196 8.30 13.64 18.41
C THR A 196 7.09 14.56 18.50
N VAL A 197 6.51 14.98 17.37
CA VAL A 197 5.26 15.77 17.33
C VAL A 197 4.12 15.00 17.98
N GLY A 198 3.94 13.72 17.62
CA GLY A 198 2.91 12.86 18.21
C GLY A 198 3.03 12.75 19.73
N ALA A 199 4.25 12.49 20.22
CA ALA A 199 4.54 12.40 21.65
C ALA A 199 4.22 13.70 22.39
N GLN A 200 4.64 14.85 21.84
CA GLN A 200 4.37 16.16 22.44
C GLN A 200 2.87 16.46 22.52
N ARG A 201 2.12 16.23 21.44
CA ARG A 201 0.68 16.55 21.38
C ARG A 201 -0.17 15.65 22.26
N VAL A 202 0.13 14.35 22.32
CA VAL A 202 -0.60 13.44 23.20
C VAL A 202 -0.25 13.73 24.67
N ALA A 203 1.01 14.08 24.99
CA ALA A 203 1.38 14.52 26.32
C ALA A 203 0.68 15.83 26.73
N GLU A 204 0.51 16.80 25.81
CA GLU A 204 -0.31 18.00 26.01
C GLU A 204 -1.75 17.66 26.39
N LEU A 205 -2.35 16.70 25.68
CA LEU A 205 -3.70 16.24 25.96
C LEU A 205 -3.79 15.55 27.33
N ALA A 206 -2.80 14.73 27.66
CA ALA A 206 -2.71 14.06 28.95
C ALA A 206 -2.53 15.04 30.13
N ARG A 207 -1.85 16.18 29.94
CA ARG A 207 -1.77 17.24 30.96
C ARG A 207 -3.13 17.86 31.28
N ALA A 208 -4.05 17.91 30.31
CA ALA A 208 -5.38 18.49 30.51
C ALA A 208 -6.37 17.51 31.18
N HIS A 209 -6.27 16.21 30.89
CA HIS A 209 -7.23 15.20 31.34
C HIS A 209 -6.68 14.23 32.42
N GLY A 210 -5.36 14.14 32.56
CA GLY A 210 -4.66 13.15 33.41
C GLY A 210 -4.43 11.81 32.69
N GLY A 211 -3.26 11.18 32.94
CA GLY A 211 -2.88 9.96 32.23
C GLY A 211 -3.83 8.76 32.41
N ASN A 212 -4.44 8.61 33.60
CA ASN A 212 -5.41 7.53 33.86
C ASN A 212 -6.70 7.73 33.07
N MET A 213 -7.18 8.97 32.97
CA MET A 213 -8.37 9.28 32.18
C MET A 213 -8.10 9.06 30.69
N MET A 214 -6.91 9.41 30.19
CA MET A 214 -6.52 9.15 28.81
C MET A 214 -6.57 7.66 28.48
N GLN A 215 -6.03 6.79 29.34
CA GLN A 215 -6.09 5.34 29.12
C GLN A 215 -7.53 4.80 29.14
N ALA A 216 -8.39 5.32 30.01
CA ALA A 216 -9.81 4.95 30.04
C ALA A 216 -10.55 5.40 28.75
N LEU A 217 -10.25 6.61 28.26
CA LEU A 217 -10.79 7.11 26.99
C LEU A 217 -10.34 6.27 25.80
N PHE A 218 -9.08 5.85 25.77
CA PHE A 218 -8.54 4.97 24.74
C PHE A 218 -9.32 3.65 24.67
N ALA A 219 -9.54 3.00 25.81
CA ALA A 219 -10.30 1.75 25.88
C ALA A 219 -11.74 1.94 25.36
N GLU A 220 -12.44 2.99 25.82
CA GLU A 220 -13.81 3.29 25.38
C GLU A 220 -13.91 3.58 23.87
N LEU A 221 -12.92 4.26 23.28
CA LEU A 221 -12.88 4.51 21.83
C LEU A 221 -12.75 3.21 21.01
N LEU A 222 -11.93 2.28 21.50
CA LEU A 222 -11.75 0.96 20.86
C LEU A 222 -13.04 0.13 20.98
N ASP A 223 -13.61 0.03 22.18
CA ASP A 223 -14.83 -0.75 22.43
C ASP A 223 -16.03 -0.22 21.61
N ARG A 224 -16.17 1.11 21.51
CA ARG A 224 -17.21 1.72 20.69
C ARG A 224 -17.05 1.43 19.20
N SER A 225 -15.81 1.45 18.70
CA SER A 225 -15.54 1.19 17.28
C SER A 225 -15.74 -0.29 16.93
N GLU A 226 -15.42 -1.19 17.86
CA GLU A 226 -15.76 -2.61 17.75
C GLU A 226 -17.28 -2.80 17.66
N GLN A 227 -18.05 -2.22 18.58
CA GLN A 227 -19.50 -2.35 18.60
C GLN A 227 -20.13 -1.85 17.28
N MET A 228 -19.74 -0.66 16.82
CA MET A 228 -20.24 -0.08 15.56
C MET A 228 -19.93 -0.98 14.36
N THR A 229 -18.74 -1.61 14.33
CA THR A 229 -18.34 -2.53 13.26
C THR A 229 -19.18 -3.80 13.28
N ARG A 230 -19.37 -4.41 14.46
CA ARG A 230 -20.21 -5.61 14.60
C ARG A 230 -21.65 -5.32 14.18
N GLU A 231 -22.18 -4.15 14.53
CA GLU A 231 -23.52 -3.70 14.11
C GLU A 231 -23.62 -3.49 12.60
N ALA A 232 -22.59 -2.93 11.96
CA ALA A 232 -22.55 -2.79 10.50
C ALA A 232 -22.51 -4.15 9.80
N LEU A 233 -21.67 -5.08 10.28
CA LEU A 233 -21.55 -6.44 9.73
C LEU A 233 -22.86 -7.23 9.83
N ARG A 234 -23.64 -7.07 10.91
CA ARG A 234 -24.97 -7.74 11.06
C ARG A 234 -26.02 -7.29 10.05
N LYS A 235 -25.81 -6.17 9.34
CA LYS A 235 -26.71 -5.71 8.28
C LYS A 235 -26.44 -6.41 6.94
N ILE A 236 -25.28 -7.04 6.80
CA ILE A 236 -24.90 -7.76 5.58
C ILE A 236 -25.47 -9.19 5.67
N PRO A 237 -26.02 -9.76 4.57
CA PRO A 237 -26.53 -11.12 4.58
C PRO A 237 -25.49 -12.13 5.06
N GLU A 238 -25.86 -12.92 6.08
CA GLU A 238 -24.99 -13.99 6.57
C GLU A 238 -24.76 -15.04 5.49
N GLY A 239 -23.54 -15.54 5.41
CA GLY A 239 -23.16 -16.52 4.41
C GLY A 239 -21.66 -16.65 4.24
N THR A 240 -21.26 -17.56 3.37
CA THR A 240 -19.88 -17.75 2.93
C THR A 240 -19.83 -17.53 1.43
N TYR A 241 -18.97 -16.60 1.00
CA TYR A 241 -18.87 -16.18 -0.40
C TYR A 241 -17.43 -16.36 -0.88
N THR A 242 -17.26 -16.86 -2.10
CA THR A 242 -15.95 -17.25 -2.62
C THR A 242 -15.55 -16.43 -3.84
N TYR A 243 -14.27 -16.13 -3.96
CA TYR A 243 -13.70 -15.54 -5.17
C TYR A 243 -12.29 -16.07 -5.42
N VAL A 244 -11.90 -16.08 -6.68
CA VAL A 244 -10.57 -16.48 -7.13
C VAL A 244 -10.05 -15.44 -8.10
N ASP A 245 -8.83 -14.99 -7.87
CA ASP A 245 -8.10 -14.16 -8.81
C ASP A 245 -6.63 -14.63 -8.90
N TYR A 246 -5.85 -14.03 -9.80
CA TYR A 246 -4.51 -14.48 -10.11
C TYR A 246 -3.53 -13.32 -10.24
N ASN A 247 -2.34 -13.49 -9.68
CA ASN A 247 -1.15 -12.77 -10.14
C ASN A 247 -0.51 -13.52 -11.30
N ASP A 248 0.21 -12.78 -12.14
CA ASP A 248 0.80 -13.28 -13.38
C ASP A 248 1.86 -14.39 -13.16
N ASN A 249 2.81 -14.17 -12.25
CA ASN A 249 3.92 -15.07 -11.87
C ASN A 249 4.75 -14.48 -10.73
N ASP A 250 5.78 -15.19 -10.25
CA ASP A 250 6.66 -14.75 -9.15
C ASP A 250 7.98 -14.11 -9.60
N GLY A 251 8.20 -13.91 -10.91
CA GLY A 251 9.46 -13.38 -11.45
C GLY A 251 10.62 -14.39 -11.55
N ILE A 252 10.42 -15.64 -11.09
CA ILE A 252 11.36 -16.76 -11.26
C ILE A 252 10.77 -17.80 -12.20
N ASP A 253 9.56 -18.27 -11.90
CA ASP A 253 8.80 -19.22 -12.69
C ASP A 253 7.77 -18.46 -13.55
N LEU A 254 8.26 -17.82 -14.63
CA LEU A 254 7.50 -16.83 -15.42
C LEU A 254 6.23 -17.36 -16.11
N ASP A 255 6.16 -18.67 -16.36
CA ASP A 255 5.04 -19.31 -17.06
C ASP A 255 3.90 -19.76 -16.12
N ARG A 256 4.02 -19.51 -14.81
CA ARG A 256 3.07 -20.02 -13.81
C ARG A 256 2.35 -18.90 -13.08
N ARG A 257 1.03 -18.82 -13.30
CA ARG A 257 0.13 -17.94 -12.55
C ARG A 257 0.03 -18.36 -11.08
N ILE A 258 -0.15 -17.36 -10.22
CA ILE A 258 -0.30 -17.52 -8.77
C ILE A 258 -1.76 -17.29 -8.41
N ARG A 259 -2.43 -18.32 -7.92
CA ARG A 259 -3.82 -18.29 -7.48
C ARG A 259 -3.94 -17.65 -6.10
N ILE A 260 -4.86 -16.69 -5.98
CA ILE A 260 -5.34 -16.14 -4.71
C ILE A 260 -6.82 -16.49 -4.61
N GLU A 261 -7.18 -17.26 -3.58
CA GLU A 261 -8.52 -17.76 -3.35
C GLU A 261 -8.94 -17.41 -1.93
N VAL A 262 -10.16 -16.90 -1.80
CA VAL A 262 -10.73 -16.53 -0.50
C VAL A 262 -12.18 -16.99 -0.38
N ALA A 263 -12.54 -17.46 0.80
CA ALA A 263 -13.90 -17.63 1.26
C ALA A 263 -14.16 -16.63 2.40
N VAL A 264 -15.01 -15.64 2.17
CA VAL A 264 -15.41 -14.63 3.17
C VAL A 264 -16.70 -15.09 3.83
N THR A 265 -16.64 -15.33 5.14
CA THR A 265 -17.80 -15.67 5.97
C THR A 265 -18.20 -14.49 6.83
N ILE A 266 -19.47 -14.06 6.70
CA ILE A 266 -20.09 -13.06 7.56
C ILE A 266 -21.10 -13.77 8.44
N ARG A 267 -20.92 -13.68 9.76
CA ARG A 267 -21.80 -14.32 10.76
C ARG A 267 -21.68 -13.66 12.12
N ASP A 268 -22.80 -13.36 12.76
CA ASP A 268 -22.88 -12.74 14.10
C ASP A 268 -21.90 -11.57 14.31
N GLY A 269 -21.88 -10.65 13.36
CA GLY A 269 -21.01 -9.47 13.42
C GLY A 269 -19.51 -9.80 13.36
N LYS A 270 -19.12 -10.94 12.78
CA LYS A 270 -17.74 -11.30 12.45
C LYS A 270 -17.50 -11.26 10.94
N PHE A 271 -16.25 -10.95 10.57
CA PHE A 271 -15.77 -10.94 9.19
C PHE A 271 -14.58 -11.88 9.08
N ILE A 272 -14.81 -13.10 8.58
CA ILE A 272 -13.83 -14.18 8.58
C ILE A 272 -13.36 -14.40 7.14
N CYS A 273 -12.08 -14.19 6.86
CA CYS A 273 -11.49 -14.48 5.55
C CYS A 273 -10.64 -15.74 5.62
N ASP A 274 -11.06 -16.78 4.90
CA ASP A 274 -10.33 -18.04 4.78
C ASP A 274 -9.62 -18.11 3.42
N PHE A 275 -8.29 -18.20 3.44
CA PHE A 275 -7.45 -18.26 2.24
C PHE A 275 -7.00 -19.69 1.88
N THR A 276 -7.66 -20.72 2.44
CA THR A 276 -7.47 -22.10 2.01
C THR A 276 -7.73 -22.23 0.51
N GLY A 277 -6.78 -22.84 -0.22
CA GLY A 277 -6.82 -22.95 -1.70
C GLY A 277 -5.93 -21.95 -2.43
N THR A 278 -5.46 -20.90 -1.73
CA THR A 278 -4.40 -20.01 -2.23
C THR A 278 -3.09 -20.78 -2.46
N ASN A 279 -2.31 -20.34 -3.44
CA ASN A 279 -1.03 -20.95 -3.80
C ASN A 279 -0.09 -21.14 -2.58
N PRO A 280 0.69 -22.25 -2.54
CA PRO A 280 1.86 -22.35 -1.68
C PRO A 280 2.80 -21.16 -1.88
N GLN A 281 3.64 -20.87 -0.89
CA GLN A 281 4.69 -19.87 -1.01
C GLN A 281 5.51 -20.10 -2.28
N VAL A 282 5.86 -19.01 -2.95
CA VAL A 282 6.55 -19.02 -4.23
C VAL A 282 8.04 -18.74 -4.04
N ARG A 283 8.85 -19.05 -5.05
CA ARG A 283 10.31 -18.89 -4.98
C ARG A 283 10.69 -17.42 -5.06
N GLY A 284 10.02 -16.67 -5.92
CA GLY A 284 10.24 -15.25 -6.10
C GLY A 284 9.61 -14.36 -5.01
N PRO A 285 9.86 -13.03 -5.05
CA PRO A 285 9.63 -12.11 -3.93
C PRO A 285 8.18 -11.71 -3.70
N PHE A 286 7.21 -12.46 -4.22
CA PHE A 286 5.78 -12.11 -4.20
C PHE A 286 5.03 -12.69 -2.98
N ASN A 287 5.76 -13.30 -2.04
CA ASN A 287 5.20 -13.74 -0.77
C ASN A 287 4.84 -12.55 0.13
N VAL A 288 3.87 -12.76 1.01
CA VAL A 288 3.30 -11.74 1.89
C VAL A 288 3.25 -12.31 3.30
N VAL A 289 3.97 -11.68 4.22
CA VAL A 289 3.81 -11.99 5.65
C VAL A 289 2.39 -11.66 6.13
N PRO A 290 1.86 -12.34 7.17
CA PRO A 290 0.47 -12.21 7.59
C PRO A 290 -0.05 -10.78 7.80
N SER A 291 0.82 -9.84 8.20
CA SER A 291 0.49 -8.43 8.40
C SER A 291 -0.03 -7.75 7.12
N GLY A 292 0.48 -8.13 5.94
CA GLY A 292 0.01 -7.63 4.66
C GLY A 292 -1.39 -8.14 4.31
N THR A 293 -1.67 -9.41 4.59
CA THR A 293 -3.01 -10.00 4.37
C THR A 293 -4.04 -9.44 5.34
N GLN A 294 -3.62 -9.10 6.57
CA GLN A 294 -4.45 -8.34 7.52
C GLN A 294 -4.84 -6.97 6.96
N ALA A 295 -3.90 -6.24 6.35
CA ALA A 295 -4.21 -4.94 5.75
C ALA A 295 -5.25 -5.06 4.63
N ALA A 296 -5.16 -6.10 3.79
CA ALA A 296 -6.16 -6.38 2.76
C ALA A 296 -7.56 -6.59 3.35
N ALA A 297 -7.67 -7.41 4.42
CA ALA A 297 -8.94 -7.67 5.09
C ALA A 297 -9.51 -6.41 5.77
N TYR A 298 -8.66 -5.61 6.41
CA TYR A 298 -9.09 -4.39 7.08
C TYR A 298 -9.56 -3.35 6.07
N TYR A 299 -8.85 -3.18 4.95
CA TYR A 299 -9.31 -2.31 3.88
C TYR A 299 -10.70 -2.74 3.37
N ALA A 300 -10.86 -4.02 3.01
CA ALA A 300 -12.12 -4.53 2.51
C ALA A 300 -13.27 -4.34 3.52
N LEU A 301 -13.03 -4.60 4.81
CA LEU A 301 -13.98 -4.33 5.88
C LEU A 301 -14.38 -2.85 5.91
N ARG A 302 -13.42 -1.92 5.84
CA ARG A 302 -13.72 -0.48 5.88
C ARG A 302 -14.53 -0.04 4.67
N THR A 303 -14.26 -0.59 3.49
CA THR A 303 -15.04 -0.34 2.27
C THR A 303 -16.51 -0.72 2.43
N ILE A 304 -16.80 -1.88 3.02
CA ILE A 304 -18.19 -2.38 3.13
C ILE A 304 -18.94 -1.89 4.38
N THR A 305 -18.23 -1.44 5.42
CA THR A 305 -18.86 -0.98 6.68
C THR A 305 -19.05 0.55 6.76
N GLY A 306 -18.41 1.29 5.85
CA GLY A 306 -18.62 2.73 5.67
C GLY A 306 -17.74 3.63 6.56
N ALA A 307 -17.62 4.89 6.14
CA ALA A 307 -16.65 5.86 6.67
C ALA A 307 -17.00 6.46 8.06
N HIS A 308 -18.21 6.25 8.56
CA HIS A 308 -18.69 6.83 9.82
C HIS A 308 -18.14 6.12 11.08
N ILE A 309 -17.65 4.88 10.94
CA ILE A 309 -16.99 4.14 12.01
C ILE A 309 -15.56 4.69 12.16
N PRO A 310 -15.09 5.03 13.37
CA PRO A 310 -13.70 5.42 13.57
C PRO A 310 -12.73 4.32 13.14
N THR A 311 -11.66 4.69 12.43
CA THR A 311 -10.63 3.74 11.98
C THR A 311 -9.56 3.59 13.08
N ASN A 312 -9.79 2.67 14.00
CA ASN A 312 -8.85 2.32 15.08
C ASN A 312 -8.87 0.80 15.34
N GLY A 313 -8.03 0.31 16.25
CA GLY A 313 -7.87 -1.12 16.53
C GLY A 313 -9.17 -1.84 16.88
N GLY A 314 -10.14 -1.15 17.46
CA GLY A 314 -11.45 -1.69 17.81
C GLY A 314 -12.24 -2.16 16.60
N CYS A 315 -12.21 -1.41 15.48
CA CYS A 315 -12.93 -1.81 14.28
C CYS A 315 -12.34 -3.04 13.59
N PHE A 316 -11.13 -3.48 13.97
CA PHE A 316 -10.48 -4.66 13.44
C PHE A 316 -10.70 -5.93 14.29
N ARG A 317 -11.10 -5.78 15.56
CA ARG A 317 -11.36 -6.92 16.48
C ARG A 317 -12.39 -7.95 15.96
N PRO A 318 -13.37 -7.61 15.11
CA PRO A 318 -14.28 -8.59 14.53
C PRO A 318 -13.72 -9.39 13.34
N VAL A 319 -12.48 -9.12 12.92
CA VAL A 319 -11.86 -9.76 11.76
C VAL A 319 -11.09 -11.01 12.20
N GLU A 320 -11.31 -12.11 11.50
CA GLU A 320 -10.55 -13.35 11.66
C GLU A 320 -9.95 -13.77 10.31
N LEU A 321 -8.72 -14.29 10.32
CA LEU A 321 -8.03 -14.74 9.12
C LEU A 321 -7.56 -16.19 9.30
N ASN A 322 -7.90 -17.04 8.34
CA ASN A 322 -7.29 -18.35 8.20
C ASN A 322 -6.24 -18.28 7.08
N LEU A 323 -4.96 -18.28 7.45
CA LEU A 323 -3.82 -18.19 6.54
C LEU A 323 -2.95 -19.45 6.69
N PRO A 324 -3.08 -20.45 5.80
CA PRO A 324 -2.29 -21.67 5.87
C PRO A 324 -0.78 -21.36 5.88
N GLU A 325 -0.06 -21.89 6.87
CA GLU A 325 1.41 -21.75 6.95
C GLU A 325 2.08 -22.35 5.72
N GLY A 326 3.09 -21.67 5.19
CA GLY A 326 3.75 -22.04 3.95
C GLY A 326 2.96 -21.70 2.69
N SER A 327 1.88 -20.93 2.80
CA SER A 327 1.20 -20.29 1.66
C SER A 327 1.87 -18.98 1.27
N ILE A 328 1.57 -18.44 0.09
CA ILE A 328 2.06 -17.13 -0.33
C ILE A 328 1.60 -15.98 0.59
N LEU A 329 0.55 -16.18 1.39
CA LEU A 329 0.00 -15.19 2.33
C LEU A 329 0.41 -15.43 3.79
N ASN A 330 1.20 -16.48 4.05
CA ASN A 330 1.82 -16.80 5.34
C ASN A 330 3.08 -17.66 5.10
N PRO A 331 4.13 -17.09 4.48
CA PRO A 331 5.33 -17.83 4.09
C PRO A 331 6.21 -18.14 5.30
N VAL A 332 7.06 -19.16 5.14
CA VAL A 332 8.10 -19.51 6.11
C VAL A 332 9.45 -18.96 5.64
N GLU A 333 10.24 -18.43 6.58
CA GLU A 333 11.62 -17.98 6.35
C GLU A 333 12.45 -19.12 5.72
N PRO A 334 13.28 -18.87 4.68
CA PRO A 334 13.81 -17.59 4.20
C PRO A 334 13.11 -17.01 2.97
N ALA A 335 11.81 -17.28 2.75
CA ALA A 335 11.13 -16.78 1.56
C ALA A 335 11.28 -15.25 1.38
N PRO A 336 11.49 -14.79 0.14
CA PRO A 336 11.55 -13.36 -0.18
C PRO A 336 10.14 -12.74 -0.19
N VAL A 337 9.99 -11.52 0.33
CA VAL A 337 8.69 -10.85 0.57
C VAL A 337 8.65 -9.41 0.05
N ASN A 338 9.63 -9.00 -0.75
CA ASN A 338 9.77 -7.61 -1.18
C ASN A 338 8.63 -7.09 -2.06
N SER A 339 8.22 -7.92 -3.03
CA SER A 339 7.22 -7.61 -4.06
C SER A 339 5.78 -7.90 -3.61
N ARG A 340 5.53 -7.86 -2.30
CA ARG A 340 4.25 -8.15 -1.63
C ARG A 340 3.05 -7.34 -2.15
N THR A 341 3.25 -6.11 -2.63
CA THR A 341 2.16 -5.17 -2.94
C THR A 341 1.16 -5.76 -3.94
N ALA A 342 1.63 -6.40 -5.00
CA ALA A 342 0.78 -7.05 -6.00
C ALA A 342 -0.13 -8.11 -5.36
N THR A 343 0.44 -8.97 -4.52
CA THR A 343 -0.29 -10.03 -3.82
C THR A 343 -1.28 -9.48 -2.78
N ILE A 344 -0.95 -8.39 -2.09
CA ILE A 344 -1.87 -7.73 -1.15
C ILE A 344 -3.05 -7.09 -1.89
N LYS A 345 -2.80 -6.38 -3.00
CA LYS A 345 -3.86 -5.82 -3.85
C LYS A 345 -4.76 -6.92 -4.39
N ARG A 346 -4.17 -8.03 -4.84
CA ARG A 346 -4.90 -9.21 -5.32
C ARG A 346 -5.81 -9.83 -4.25
N ALA A 347 -5.28 -10.01 -3.04
CA ALA A 347 -6.06 -10.51 -1.91
C ALA A 347 -7.21 -9.56 -1.55
N THR A 348 -6.96 -8.25 -1.59
CA THR A 348 -7.97 -7.20 -1.34
C THR A 348 -9.10 -7.28 -2.38
N GLY A 349 -8.74 -7.30 -3.66
CA GLY A 349 -9.68 -7.45 -4.77
C GLY A 349 -10.48 -8.74 -4.69
N ALA A 350 -9.85 -9.86 -4.30
CA ALA A 350 -10.55 -11.13 -4.13
C ALA A 350 -11.56 -11.10 -2.96
N ILE A 351 -11.21 -10.49 -1.83
CA ILE A 351 -12.13 -10.32 -0.70
C ILE A 351 -13.35 -9.50 -1.14
N LEU A 352 -13.13 -8.34 -1.77
CA LEU A 352 -14.22 -7.49 -2.25
C LEU A 352 -15.06 -8.21 -3.32
N GLY A 353 -14.40 -8.82 -4.31
CA GLY A 353 -15.03 -9.58 -5.39
C GLY A 353 -15.95 -10.69 -4.90
N SER A 354 -15.61 -11.35 -3.78
CA SER A 354 -16.47 -12.37 -3.17
C SER A 354 -17.83 -11.82 -2.71
N LEU A 355 -17.89 -10.54 -2.34
CA LEU A 355 -19.09 -9.88 -1.83
C LEU A 355 -19.90 -9.18 -2.94
N ARG A 356 -19.41 -9.15 -4.19
CA ARG A 356 -20.07 -8.46 -5.31
C ARG A 356 -21.53 -8.88 -5.51
N GLY A 357 -21.82 -10.17 -5.37
CA GLY A 357 -23.16 -10.71 -5.57
C GLY A 357 -24.18 -10.33 -4.48
N ILE A 358 -23.72 -9.92 -3.30
CA ILE A 358 -24.59 -9.58 -2.16
C ILE A 358 -24.56 -8.10 -1.76
N LEU A 359 -23.55 -7.35 -2.22
CA LEU A 359 -23.42 -5.90 -2.06
C LEU A 359 -23.21 -5.21 -3.43
N PRO A 360 -24.11 -5.43 -4.42
CA PRO A 360 -23.95 -4.92 -5.78
C PRO A 360 -23.94 -3.39 -5.88
N GLU A 361 -24.46 -2.69 -4.86
CA GLU A 361 -24.46 -1.24 -4.75
C GLU A 361 -23.13 -0.66 -4.22
N ILE A 362 -22.27 -1.49 -3.61
CA ILE A 362 -20.99 -1.07 -3.02
C ILE A 362 -19.81 -1.58 -3.85
N VAL A 363 -19.86 -2.84 -4.30
CA VAL A 363 -18.73 -3.51 -4.95
C VAL A 363 -18.91 -3.56 -6.47
N GLY A 364 -18.10 -2.76 -7.18
CA GLY A 364 -18.08 -2.71 -8.64
C GLY A 364 -17.26 -3.82 -9.32
N ALA A 365 -16.89 -3.56 -10.57
CA ALA A 365 -15.99 -4.40 -11.37
C ALA A 365 -14.56 -4.40 -10.80
N ASP A 366 -13.72 -5.32 -11.27
CA ASP A 366 -12.33 -5.39 -10.80
C ASP A 366 -11.57 -4.14 -11.27
N ALA A 367 -10.82 -3.52 -10.36
CA ALA A 367 -9.79 -2.58 -10.75
C ALA A 367 -8.63 -3.30 -11.45
N ALA A 368 -7.81 -2.54 -12.18
CA ALA A 368 -6.51 -3.02 -12.63
C ALA A 368 -5.74 -3.66 -11.48
N GLY A 369 -5.90 -3.17 -10.24
CA GLY A 369 -5.38 -3.84 -9.05
C GLY A 369 -3.87 -4.04 -9.10
N GLU A 370 -3.19 -3.26 -9.94
CA GLU A 370 -1.74 -3.20 -10.07
C GLU A 370 -1.24 -1.87 -9.52
N MET A 371 -0.01 -1.89 -9.02
CA MET A 371 0.83 -0.72 -8.80
C MET A 371 2.14 -1.05 -9.47
N LEU A 372 2.30 -0.62 -10.73
CA LEU A 372 3.51 -0.89 -11.47
C LEU A 372 4.64 -0.12 -10.79
N ALA A 373 5.65 -0.83 -10.28
CA ALA A 373 6.82 -0.23 -9.69
C ALA A 373 7.99 -0.33 -10.67
N LEU A 374 8.53 0.82 -11.05
CA LEU A 374 9.75 0.95 -11.82
C LEU A 374 10.86 1.46 -10.93
N MET A 375 12.07 0.94 -11.11
CA MET A 375 13.24 1.48 -10.42
C MET A 375 14.43 1.56 -11.36
N PHE A 376 15.11 2.69 -11.30
CA PHE A 376 16.26 3.03 -12.10
C PHE A 376 17.41 3.36 -11.17
N GLY A 377 18.49 2.60 -11.25
CA GLY A 377 19.69 2.82 -10.46
C GLY A 377 20.92 2.93 -11.33
N GLY A 378 21.79 3.89 -11.02
CA GLY A 378 23.00 4.10 -11.79
C GLY A 378 23.92 5.14 -11.20
N THR A 379 24.85 5.59 -12.02
CA THR A 379 25.75 6.72 -11.72
C THR A 379 25.59 7.75 -12.82
N ASP A 380 25.35 9.00 -12.44
CA ASP A 380 25.19 10.10 -13.39
C ASP A 380 26.54 10.54 -13.99
N ARG A 381 26.49 11.50 -14.93
CA ARG A 381 27.68 12.02 -15.63
C ARG A 381 28.72 12.66 -14.69
N ASN A 382 28.30 13.08 -13.49
CA ASN A 382 29.17 13.71 -12.49
C ASN A 382 29.73 12.69 -11.48
N GLY A 383 29.45 11.40 -11.65
CA GLY A 383 29.89 10.35 -10.73
C GLY A 383 29.00 10.19 -9.51
N ARG A 384 27.86 10.87 -9.43
CA ARG A 384 26.91 10.74 -8.30
C ARG A 384 26.03 9.52 -8.53
N ARG A 385 25.94 8.66 -7.52
CA ARG A 385 25.00 7.53 -7.51
C ARG A 385 23.57 8.04 -7.35
N TYR A 386 22.64 7.43 -8.06
CA TYR A 386 21.22 7.73 -7.93
C TYR A 386 20.41 6.43 -7.91
N VAL A 387 19.26 6.53 -7.26
CA VAL A 387 18.18 5.56 -7.30
C VAL A 387 16.91 6.39 -7.42
N VAL A 388 16.18 6.24 -8.52
CA VAL A 388 14.88 6.88 -8.71
C VAL A 388 13.85 5.81 -9.03
N GLY A 389 12.69 5.90 -8.39
CA GLY A 389 11.60 4.96 -8.55
C GLY A 389 10.32 5.68 -8.94
N GLU A 390 9.42 4.94 -9.57
CA GLU A 390 8.10 5.43 -9.92
C GLU A 390 7.05 4.37 -9.63
N LEU A 391 5.93 4.82 -9.08
CA LEU A 391 4.73 4.03 -8.87
C LEU A 391 3.68 4.52 -9.89
N ILE A 392 3.20 3.62 -10.72
CA ILE A 392 2.30 3.93 -11.83
C ILE A 392 1.00 3.16 -11.66
N ALA A 393 -0.09 3.93 -11.61
CA ALA A 393 -1.44 3.41 -11.48
C ALA A 393 -2.00 2.85 -12.80
N GLY A 394 -2.97 1.96 -12.67
CA GLY A 394 -3.86 1.52 -13.73
C GLY A 394 -5.24 2.18 -13.67
N GLY A 395 -6.19 1.61 -14.39
CA GLY A 395 -7.60 2.02 -14.30
C GLY A 395 -8.34 1.39 -13.12
N SER A 396 -9.21 2.15 -12.45
CA SER A 396 -10.13 1.58 -11.45
C SER A 396 -11.30 0.85 -12.11
N GLY A 397 -11.92 -0.09 -11.40
CA GLY A 397 -13.11 -0.79 -11.88
C GLY A 397 -14.33 0.13 -11.90
N ALA A 398 -15.22 -0.06 -12.86
CA ALA A 398 -16.48 0.67 -12.90
C ALA A 398 -17.41 0.27 -11.74
N GLY A 399 -18.08 1.26 -11.16
CA GLY A 399 -19.11 1.06 -10.15
C GLY A 399 -20.49 0.85 -10.77
N PRO A 400 -21.50 0.52 -9.95
CA PRO A 400 -22.89 0.40 -10.42
C PRO A 400 -23.44 1.72 -10.97
N GLU A 401 -23.01 2.86 -10.41
CA GLU A 401 -23.53 4.20 -10.69
C GLU A 401 -22.52 5.13 -11.37
N SER A 402 -21.27 4.70 -11.55
CA SER A 402 -20.21 5.55 -12.11
C SER A 402 -19.20 4.76 -12.93
N ASP A 403 -18.68 5.41 -13.98
CA ASP A 403 -17.46 4.99 -14.65
C ASP A 403 -16.32 4.80 -13.63
N GLY A 404 -15.38 3.93 -13.98
CA GLY A 404 -14.10 3.87 -13.30
C GLY A 404 -13.30 5.14 -13.54
N VAL A 405 -12.63 5.60 -12.50
CA VAL A 405 -11.64 6.67 -12.56
C VAL A 405 -10.40 6.18 -13.32
N ASP A 406 -9.95 7.00 -14.28
CA ASP A 406 -8.78 6.74 -15.10
C ASP A 406 -7.48 7.00 -14.31
N VAL A 407 -6.49 6.11 -14.43
CA VAL A 407 -5.13 6.25 -13.85
C VAL A 407 -5.15 6.65 -12.37
N ILE A 408 -5.71 5.78 -11.52
CA ILE A 408 -5.79 6.02 -10.08
C ILE A 408 -5.38 4.77 -9.28
N GLU A 409 -4.65 4.98 -8.19
CA GLU A 409 -4.40 3.91 -7.23
C GLU A 409 -5.71 3.51 -6.54
N THR A 410 -5.87 2.21 -6.35
CA THR A 410 -7.09 1.55 -5.83
C THR A 410 -6.72 0.52 -4.77
N ASP A 411 -7.73 -0.06 -4.12
CA ASP A 411 -7.56 -1.14 -3.16
C ASP A 411 -6.67 -0.71 -1.98
N ALA A 412 -5.67 -1.53 -1.65
CA ALA A 412 -4.79 -1.30 -0.50
C ALA A 412 -3.78 -0.16 -0.67
N THR A 413 -3.86 0.69 -1.69
CA THR A 413 -2.86 1.74 -1.97
C THR A 413 -3.50 3.04 -2.48
N ASN A 414 -2.82 4.17 -2.27
CA ASN A 414 -3.22 5.50 -2.75
C ASN A 414 -2.01 6.39 -3.07
N CYS A 415 -0.87 5.79 -3.43
CA CYS A 415 0.34 6.52 -3.76
C CYS A 415 0.11 7.44 -4.95
N MET A 416 0.78 8.58 -4.93
CA MET A 416 0.74 9.56 -6.00
C MET A 416 1.81 9.27 -7.05
N ASN A 417 1.57 9.70 -8.28
CA ASN A 417 2.55 9.61 -9.34
C ASN A 417 3.69 10.62 -9.11
N LEU A 418 4.87 10.29 -9.61
CA LEU A 418 6.01 11.19 -9.56
C LEU A 418 5.90 12.28 -10.66
N PRO A 419 6.05 13.58 -10.34
CA PRO A 419 6.15 14.64 -11.34
C PRO A 419 7.32 14.42 -12.30
N VAL A 420 7.09 14.68 -13.59
CA VAL A 420 8.10 14.50 -14.64
C VAL A 420 9.38 15.28 -14.33
N GLU A 421 9.25 16.55 -13.94
CA GLU A 421 10.39 17.41 -13.64
C GLU A 421 11.23 16.91 -12.45
N SER A 422 10.57 16.33 -11.43
CA SER A 422 11.28 15.69 -10.32
C SER A 422 12.08 14.48 -10.78
N PHE A 423 11.47 13.61 -11.61
CA PHE A 423 12.14 12.42 -12.12
C PHE A 423 13.35 12.77 -12.99
N GLU A 424 13.19 13.68 -13.96
CA GLU A 424 14.28 14.09 -14.87
C GLU A 424 15.41 14.85 -14.16
N ARG A 425 15.13 15.48 -13.02
CA ARG A 425 16.17 16.10 -12.18
C ARG A 425 17.03 15.06 -11.48
N ASP A 426 16.42 13.95 -11.07
CA ASP A 426 17.04 13.00 -10.15
C ASP A 426 17.73 11.83 -10.89
N ALA A 427 17.44 11.62 -12.17
CA ALA A 427 18.11 10.64 -13.04
C ALA A 427 18.35 11.16 -14.47
N PRO A 428 19.38 10.65 -15.19
CA PRO A 428 19.67 11.01 -16.58
C PRO A 428 18.71 10.28 -17.55
N ILE A 429 17.41 10.41 -17.32
CA ILE A 429 16.34 9.76 -18.07
C ILE A 429 15.29 10.84 -18.39
N ARG A 430 14.84 10.88 -19.64
CA ARG A 430 13.78 11.78 -20.12
C ARG A 430 12.46 11.06 -20.21
N ILE A 431 11.37 11.74 -19.89
CA ILE A 431 10.01 11.23 -20.12
C ILE A 431 9.47 11.88 -21.40
N ASN A 432 9.36 11.07 -22.46
CA ASN A 432 8.95 11.57 -23.79
C ASN A 432 7.44 11.79 -23.89
N SER A 433 6.64 11.00 -23.19
CA SER A 433 5.18 11.12 -23.21
C SER A 433 4.54 10.64 -21.91
N THR A 434 3.36 11.21 -21.62
CA THR A 434 2.43 10.72 -20.60
C THR A 434 1.01 10.94 -21.10
N ARG A 435 0.26 9.86 -21.29
CA ARG A 435 -1.05 9.90 -21.95
C ARG A 435 -1.99 8.88 -21.33
N LEU A 436 -3.29 9.14 -21.36
CA LEU A 436 -4.27 8.08 -21.12
C LEU A 436 -4.15 7.03 -22.22
N ARG A 437 -4.18 5.75 -21.83
CA ARG A 437 -4.21 4.64 -22.77
C ARG A 437 -5.63 4.46 -23.28
N ARG A 438 -5.92 5.08 -24.42
CA ARG A 438 -7.23 5.00 -25.09
C ARG A 438 -7.70 3.55 -25.23
N ASP A 439 -9.01 3.33 -25.08
CA ASP A 439 -9.70 2.03 -25.18
C ASP A 439 -9.34 0.98 -24.12
N SER A 440 -8.47 1.31 -23.16
CA SER A 440 -7.96 0.32 -22.19
C SER A 440 -8.93 -0.07 -21.09
N GLY A 441 -9.90 0.77 -20.78
CA GLY A 441 -10.96 0.48 -19.82
C GLY A 441 -12.00 -0.47 -20.40
N GLY A 442 -12.43 -1.45 -19.62
CA GLY A 442 -13.44 -2.41 -20.02
C GLY A 442 -14.75 -1.72 -20.38
N ALA A 443 -15.35 -2.13 -21.49
CA ALA A 443 -16.58 -1.54 -21.96
C ALA A 443 -17.77 -1.96 -21.09
N GLY A 444 -18.72 -1.06 -20.90
CA GLY A 444 -19.92 -1.33 -20.12
C GLY A 444 -20.86 -0.13 -20.13
N ARG A 445 -22.04 -0.30 -19.52
CA ARG A 445 -22.93 0.83 -19.24
C ARG A 445 -22.14 1.93 -18.52
N GLN A 446 -21.37 1.51 -17.53
CA GLN A 446 -20.28 2.27 -16.94
C GLN A 446 -18.94 1.67 -17.44
N ARG A 447 -18.05 2.51 -17.96
CA ARG A 447 -16.76 2.12 -18.51
C ARG A 447 -15.74 1.98 -17.39
N GLY A 448 -14.89 0.95 -17.44
CA GLY A 448 -13.74 0.86 -16.53
C GLY A 448 -12.75 2.00 -16.75
N GLY A 449 -12.00 2.41 -15.73
CA GLY A 449 -10.98 3.45 -15.84
C GLY A 449 -9.91 3.08 -16.87
N LEU A 450 -9.37 4.07 -17.58
CA LEU A 450 -8.25 3.85 -18.49
C LEU A 450 -6.93 3.68 -17.71
N GLY A 451 -6.04 2.87 -18.27
CA GLY A 451 -4.62 2.86 -17.91
C GLY A 451 -3.87 4.04 -18.52
N ILE A 452 -2.54 3.99 -18.40
CA ILE A 452 -1.63 5.05 -18.86
C ILE A 452 -0.63 4.50 -19.89
N GLU A 453 -0.25 5.36 -20.82
CA GLU A 453 0.88 5.22 -21.72
C GLU A 453 1.99 6.20 -21.28
N ARG A 454 3.18 5.68 -21.01
CA ARG A 454 4.32 6.50 -20.57
C ARG A 454 5.62 5.98 -21.17
N GLU A 455 6.47 6.88 -21.64
CA GLU A 455 7.73 6.52 -22.30
C GLU A 455 8.94 7.20 -21.65
N TYR A 456 9.97 6.41 -21.40
CA TYR A 456 11.24 6.80 -20.78
C TYR A 456 12.39 6.63 -21.77
N GLU A 457 13.33 7.57 -21.83
CA GLU A 457 14.53 7.50 -22.67
C GLU A 457 15.78 7.69 -21.82
N VAL A 458 16.72 6.74 -21.88
CA VAL A 458 17.99 6.85 -21.17
C VAL A 458 18.93 7.81 -21.90
N LEU A 459 19.41 8.84 -21.21
CA LEU A 459 20.26 9.89 -21.81
C LEU A 459 21.75 9.69 -21.54
N ALA A 460 22.10 8.98 -20.47
CA ALA A 460 23.49 8.84 -20.06
C ALA A 460 23.73 7.68 -19.10
N GLY A 461 24.93 7.10 -19.21
CA GLY A 461 25.37 6.04 -18.32
C GLY A 461 24.61 4.74 -18.53
N GLU A 462 25.05 3.73 -17.82
CA GLU A 462 24.33 2.47 -17.72
C GLU A 462 23.31 2.58 -16.58
N VAL A 463 22.09 2.11 -16.84
CA VAL A 463 20.99 2.10 -15.86
C VAL A 463 20.57 0.67 -15.60
N VAL A 464 20.65 0.25 -14.34
CA VAL A 464 19.98 -0.97 -13.89
C VAL A 464 18.50 -0.65 -13.74
N PHE A 465 17.67 -1.36 -14.50
CA PHE A 465 16.24 -1.17 -14.58
C PHE A 465 15.51 -2.37 -13.99
N THR A 466 14.58 -2.09 -13.09
CA THR A 466 13.64 -3.08 -12.57
C THR A 466 12.22 -2.73 -12.98
N HIS A 467 11.54 -3.68 -13.60
CA HIS A 467 10.12 -3.62 -13.95
C HIS A 467 9.35 -4.63 -13.09
N ARG A 468 8.45 -4.14 -12.23
CA ARG A 468 7.57 -4.95 -11.38
C ARG A 468 6.12 -4.63 -11.69
N GLY A 469 5.56 -5.33 -12.68
CA GLY A 469 4.18 -5.19 -13.14
C GLY A 469 3.31 -6.42 -12.89
N GLU A 470 2.01 -6.26 -13.13
CA GLU A 470 0.97 -7.29 -13.09
C GLU A 470 0.01 -7.07 -14.27
N ARG A 471 -1.02 -7.91 -14.41
CA ARG A 471 -2.06 -7.78 -15.46
C ARG A 471 -1.54 -7.89 -16.90
N HIS A 472 -0.35 -8.46 -17.14
CA HIS A 472 0.12 -8.79 -18.49
C HIS A 472 -0.63 -10.00 -19.07
N PHE A 473 -1.07 -10.92 -18.21
CA PHE A 473 -1.74 -12.17 -18.63
C PHE A 473 -3.16 -12.33 -18.06
N CYS A 474 -3.45 -11.72 -16.91
CA CYS A 474 -4.74 -11.83 -16.23
C CYS A 474 -5.50 -10.49 -16.26
N PRO A 475 -6.38 -10.22 -17.25
CA PRO A 475 -7.09 -8.94 -17.31
C PRO A 475 -8.01 -8.73 -16.10
N PRO A 476 -8.29 -7.48 -15.71
CA PRO A 476 -9.30 -7.19 -14.69
C PRO A 476 -10.70 -7.48 -15.23
N SER A 477 -11.50 -8.20 -14.45
CA SER A 477 -12.83 -8.67 -14.88
C SER A 477 -13.87 -7.56 -14.83
N GLY A 478 -14.71 -7.51 -15.86
CA GLY A 478 -15.96 -6.73 -15.80
C GLY A 478 -16.97 -7.34 -14.83
N ALA A 479 -18.03 -6.59 -14.53
CA ALA A 479 -19.13 -7.01 -13.67
C ALA A 479 -20.48 -6.76 -14.36
N ASP A 480 -21.48 -7.59 -14.00
CA ASP A 480 -22.88 -7.45 -14.46
C ASP A 480 -23.03 -7.34 -16.00
N GLY A 481 -22.21 -8.09 -16.74
CA GLY A 481 -22.21 -8.06 -18.21
C GLY A 481 -21.30 -7.01 -18.84
N GLY A 482 -20.54 -6.25 -18.05
CA GLY A 482 -19.44 -5.43 -18.54
C GLY A 482 -18.24 -6.27 -18.96
N GLU A 483 -17.42 -5.73 -19.87
CA GLU A 483 -16.23 -6.37 -20.41
C GLU A 483 -15.00 -6.16 -19.52
N SER A 484 -14.01 -7.03 -19.68
CA SER A 484 -12.71 -6.89 -19.03
C SER A 484 -11.91 -5.70 -19.56
N GLY A 485 -11.07 -5.11 -18.70
CA GLY A 485 -10.07 -4.12 -19.13
C GLY A 485 -8.96 -4.77 -19.96
N MET A 486 -8.25 -3.96 -20.76
CA MET A 486 -7.07 -4.41 -21.50
C MET A 486 -5.93 -4.81 -20.54
N THR A 487 -5.17 -5.84 -20.90
CA THR A 487 -3.94 -6.24 -20.19
C THR A 487 -2.84 -5.20 -20.33
N ALA A 488 -1.94 -5.15 -19.35
CA ALA A 488 -0.73 -4.35 -19.39
C ALA A 488 0.25 -4.87 -20.45
N ARG A 489 1.09 -3.99 -20.99
CA ARG A 489 2.16 -4.32 -21.93
C ARG A 489 3.32 -3.33 -21.76
N SER A 490 4.53 -3.85 -21.73
CA SER A 490 5.74 -3.03 -21.65
C SER A 490 6.74 -3.46 -22.72
N VAL A 491 7.50 -2.52 -23.25
CA VAL A 491 8.42 -2.73 -24.37
C VAL A 491 9.69 -1.90 -24.16
N ILE A 492 10.85 -2.49 -24.44
CA ILE A 492 12.11 -1.76 -24.58
C ILE A 492 12.44 -1.65 -26.06
N TYR A 493 12.55 -0.42 -26.56
CA TYR A 493 13.14 -0.12 -27.85
C TYR A 493 14.63 0.14 -27.66
N ARG A 494 15.48 -0.78 -28.13
CA ARG A 494 16.93 -0.64 -28.05
C ARG A 494 17.42 0.41 -29.02
N ALA A 495 18.48 1.13 -28.66
CA ALA A 495 19.10 2.13 -29.54
C ALA A 495 19.53 1.54 -30.91
N GLY A 496 19.82 0.24 -30.96
CA GLY A 496 20.13 -0.50 -32.19
C GLY A 496 18.93 -0.83 -33.09
N GLY A 497 17.70 -0.48 -32.69
CA GLY A 497 16.47 -0.71 -33.44
C GLY A 497 15.72 -2.01 -33.10
N GLU A 498 16.22 -2.80 -32.16
CA GLU A 498 15.54 -4.01 -31.66
C GLU A 498 14.37 -3.65 -30.72
N GLU A 499 13.26 -4.38 -30.83
CA GLU A 499 12.13 -4.31 -29.89
C GLU A 499 12.13 -5.53 -28.98
N GLU A 500 12.18 -5.31 -27.67
CA GLU A 500 12.14 -6.34 -26.64
C GLU A 500 10.85 -6.21 -25.83
N VAL A 501 9.97 -7.22 -25.89
CA VAL A 501 8.77 -7.24 -25.05
C VAL A 501 9.16 -7.59 -23.62
N VAL A 502 8.78 -6.73 -22.68
CA VAL A 502 9.09 -6.90 -21.26
C VAL A 502 8.02 -7.81 -20.63
N PRO A 503 8.41 -8.95 -20.03
CA PRO A 503 7.47 -9.74 -19.23
C PRO A 503 7.01 -8.92 -18.02
N SER A 504 5.97 -9.38 -17.31
CA SER A 504 5.46 -8.66 -16.12
C SER A 504 6.58 -8.30 -15.12
N LYS A 505 7.60 -9.15 -14.98
CA LYS A 505 8.70 -9.01 -14.02
C LYS A 505 10.04 -9.10 -14.76
N LEU A 506 10.88 -8.07 -14.65
CA LEU A 506 12.21 -8.07 -15.26
C LEU A 506 13.20 -7.23 -14.43
N VAL A 507 14.44 -7.70 -14.32
CA VAL A 507 15.61 -6.88 -13.96
C VAL A 507 16.57 -6.95 -15.13
N THR A 508 16.94 -5.80 -15.69
CA THR A 508 17.82 -5.72 -16.86
C THR A 508 18.66 -4.45 -16.85
N ARG A 509 19.45 -4.24 -17.90
CA ARG A 509 20.24 -3.03 -18.11
C ARG A 509 19.70 -2.25 -19.31
N LEU A 510 19.67 -0.94 -19.16
CA LEU A 510 19.37 0.02 -20.22
C LEU A 510 20.61 0.87 -20.48
N PHE A 511 20.77 1.28 -21.74
CA PHE A 511 21.91 2.08 -22.20
C PHE A 511 21.42 3.36 -22.88
N PRO A 512 22.30 4.36 -23.08
CA PRO A 512 21.90 5.62 -23.72
C PRO A 512 21.24 5.40 -25.09
N GLY A 513 20.09 6.02 -25.28
CA GLY A 513 19.24 5.86 -26.47
C GLY A 513 18.20 4.75 -26.39
N ASP A 514 18.28 3.85 -25.39
CA ASP A 514 17.20 2.89 -25.13
C ASP A 514 15.95 3.64 -24.63
N ARG A 515 14.78 3.20 -25.10
CA ARG A 515 13.47 3.71 -24.67
C ARG A 515 12.62 2.60 -24.05
N VAL A 516 11.93 2.90 -22.97
CA VAL A 516 10.97 1.99 -22.32
C VAL A 516 9.58 2.56 -22.48
N LEU A 517 8.70 1.85 -23.17
CA LEU A 517 7.28 2.16 -23.28
C LEU A 517 6.50 1.30 -22.29
N ILE A 518 5.67 1.96 -21.48
CA ILE A 518 4.82 1.35 -20.47
C ILE A 518 3.37 1.59 -20.84
N LEU A 519 2.58 0.52 -20.84
CA LEU A 519 1.13 0.54 -21.04
C LEU A 519 0.46 -0.19 -19.87
N THR A 520 -0.07 0.53 -18.88
CA THR A 520 -0.76 -0.11 -17.74
C THR A 520 -2.15 -0.61 -18.14
N ALA A 521 -2.70 -1.55 -17.37
CA ALA A 521 -4.02 -2.08 -17.57
C ALA A 521 -5.12 -1.04 -17.26
N GLY A 522 -6.25 -1.12 -17.96
CA GLY A 522 -7.47 -0.43 -17.54
C GLY A 522 -8.23 -1.22 -16.48
N GLY A 523 -9.34 -0.70 -15.96
CA GLY A 523 -10.24 -1.44 -15.07
C GLY A 523 -11.36 -2.17 -15.83
N GLY A 524 -12.07 -3.08 -15.17
CA GLY A 524 -13.26 -3.74 -15.74
C GLY A 524 -14.46 -2.80 -15.88
N GLY A 525 -15.29 -3.04 -16.90
CA GLY A 525 -16.55 -2.33 -17.11
C GLY A 525 -17.70 -2.90 -16.27
N PHE A 526 -18.78 -2.14 -16.13
CA PHE A 526 -19.98 -2.55 -15.39
C PHE A 526 -21.24 -2.42 -16.26
N GLY A 527 -22.05 -3.47 -16.31
CA GLY A 527 -23.28 -3.49 -17.11
C GLY A 527 -23.03 -3.65 -18.62
N PRO A 528 -24.05 -4.00 -19.42
CA PRO A 528 -23.90 -4.14 -20.87
C PRO A 528 -23.48 -2.83 -21.55
N ALA A 529 -22.49 -2.90 -22.45
CA ALA A 529 -21.98 -1.72 -23.18
C ALA A 529 -23.06 -1.02 -24.03
N ALA A 530 -24.01 -1.78 -24.58
CA ALA A 530 -25.12 -1.23 -25.36
C ALA A 530 -26.00 -0.23 -24.58
N ASP A 531 -26.01 -0.35 -23.24
CA ASP A 531 -26.80 0.50 -22.34
C ASP A 531 -26.07 1.80 -21.96
N ARG A 532 -24.84 2.02 -22.44
CA ARG A 532 -24.11 3.26 -22.16
C ARG A 532 -24.88 4.46 -22.71
N ASP A 533 -25.00 5.49 -21.88
CA ASP A 533 -25.58 6.78 -22.26
C ASP A 533 -24.82 7.35 -23.48
N ARG A 534 -25.57 7.77 -24.50
CA ARG A 534 -25.00 8.17 -25.79
C ARG A 534 -24.27 9.50 -25.72
N ASP A 535 -24.65 10.40 -24.81
CA ASP A 535 -23.97 11.68 -24.60
C ASP A 535 -22.68 11.49 -23.79
N LEU A 536 -22.67 10.54 -22.84
CA LEU A 536 -21.43 10.11 -22.19
C LEU A 536 -20.46 9.48 -23.21
N LEU A 537 -20.94 8.58 -24.08
CA LEU A 537 -20.11 7.97 -25.11
C LEU A 537 -19.53 9.01 -26.10
N ARG A 538 -20.34 9.99 -26.53
CA ARG A 538 -19.85 11.09 -27.38
C ARG A 538 -18.77 11.92 -26.67
N THR A 539 -18.93 12.13 -25.36
CA THR A 539 -17.95 12.83 -24.52
C THR A 539 -16.65 12.02 -24.40
N ASP A 540 -16.72 10.69 -24.25
CA ASP A 540 -15.53 9.84 -24.24
C ASP A 540 -14.76 9.92 -25.56
N ILE A 541 -15.47 9.89 -26.69
CA ILE A 541 -14.86 10.00 -28.03
C ILE A 541 -14.20 11.38 -28.19
N ALA A 542 -14.89 12.45 -27.82
CA ALA A 542 -14.36 13.80 -27.89
C ALA A 542 -13.09 13.99 -27.03
N ASN A 543 -13.05 13.34 -25.86
CA ASN A 543 -11.89 13.34 -24.97
C ASN A 543 -10.82 12.30 -25.33
N GLY A 544 -11.00 11.54 -26.42
CA GLY A 544 -10.06 10.52 -26.86
C GLY A 544 -9.94 9.33 -25.91
N LYS A 545 -10.93 9.10 -25.04
CA LYS A 545 -10.97 7.95 -24.12
C LYS A 545 -11.41 6.67 -24.82
N VAL A 546 -12.39 6.81 -25.72
CA VAL A 546 -12.93 5.74 -26.57
C VAL A 546 -12.71 6.11 -28.03
N SER A 547 -12.19 5.19 -28.83
CA SER A 547 -12.00 5.35 -30.26
C SER A 547 -13.32 5.23 -31.02
N ARG A 548 -13.37 5.76 -32.25
CA ARG A 548 -14.58 5.65 -33.08
C ARG A 548 -14.85 4.19 -33.47
N GLU A 549 -13.78 3.45 -33.66
CA GLU A 549 -13.79 2.01 -33.94
C GLU A 549 -14.45 1.25 -32.78
N GLN A 550 -13.97 1.45 -31.55
CA GLN A 550 -14.56 0.81 -30.36
C GLN A 550 -16.01 1.27 -30.11
N ALA A 551 -16.32 2.55 -30.32
CA ALA A 551 -17.67 3.08 -30.21
C ALA A 551 -18.66 2.39 -31.16
N LYS A 552 -18.21 2.04 -32.37
CA LYS A 552 -19.02 1.34 -33.36
C LYS A 552 -19.14 -0.16 -33.06
N GLU A 553 -18.02 -0.80 -32.78
CA GLU A 553 -17.95 -2.26 -32.64
C GLU A 553 -18.58 -2.75 -31.34
N ILE A 554 -18.29 -2.08 -30.22
CA ILE A 554 -18.67 -2.55 -28.88
C ILE A 554 -19.91 -1.82 -28.36
N TYR A 555 -19.95 -0.49 -28.52
CA TYR A 555 -21.08 0.31 -28.03
C TYR A 555 -22.23 0.42 -29.05
N HIS A 556 -22.05 -0.08 -30.27
CA HIS A 556 -23.04 -0.02 -31.37
C HIS A 556 -23.52 1.41 -31.69
N LEU A 557 -22.61 2.40 -31.62
CA LEU A 557 -22.90 3.76 -32.07
C LEU A 557 -23.06 3.77 -33.59
N ALA A 558 -24.18 4.30 -34.09
CA ALA A 558 -24.41 4.46 -35.52
C ALA A 558 -23.45 5.52 -36.12
N ASP A 559 -23.16 5.38 -37.42
CA ASP A 559 -22.44 6.40 -38.17
C ASP A 559 -23.38 7.62 -38.34
N ASP A 560 -23.23 8.65 -37.50
CA ASP A 560 -23.81 9.99 -37.73
C ASP A 560 -22.87 10.85 -38.58
#